data_AF-A0A350DJD2-F1
#
_entry.id   AF-A0A350DJD2-F1
#
_cell.length_a   1.000
_cell.length_b   1.000
_cell.length_c   1.000
_cell.angle_alpha   90.00
_cell.angle_beta   90.00
_cell.angle_gamma   90.00
#
_symmetry.space_group_name_H-M   'P 1'
#
loop_
_entity.id
_entity.type
_entity.pdbx_description
1 polymer ?
#
loop_
_entity_poly.entity_id
_entity_poly.type
_entity_poly.pdbx_seq_one_letter_code
_entity_poly.pdbx_strand_id
1 'polypeptide(L)'
;TLTEEMGEPLTVAATWDNDIKQKIAKRLFHFSAGQLFGLYRMHCDPHPGNFAFRTDGSVVAYDFGGIRSYSDSEVQLFRRFAKHALKGDVTALEQDLIALDIRRDDDKVVPGEFYKEWLEIGLKPLSIEPYQQGPFDFGSSQTHHEAIAQMRTSLKYFGQFQPSATTMMLDRTISGQYWNLVNLGVVIDLSPLVAEYIDY
;
A
#
# COMPACT_ATOMS: atom_id res chain seq x y z
N THR A 1 -6.14 -30.49 -1.71
CA THR A 1 -7.03 -30.64 -0.53
C THR A 1 -6.77 -29.46 0.36
N LEU A 2 -7.79 -28.66 0.70
CA LEU A 2 -7.62 -27.60 1.70
C LEU A 2 -7.55 -28.29 3.06
N THR A 3 -6.40 -28.21 3.74
CA THR A 3 -6.28 -28.61 5.14
C THR A 3 -6.88 -27.50 6.01
N GLU A 4 -7.59 -27.88 7.07
CA GLU A 4 -8.05 -26.91 8.07
C GLU A 4 -6.83 -26.35 8.80
N GLU A 5 -6.47 -25.11 8.48
CA GLU A 5 -5.38 -24.39 9.11
C GLU A 5 -5.96 -23.45 10.18
N MET A 6 -5.79 -23.79 11.45
CA MET A 6 -6.30 -22.97 12.55
C MET A 6 -5.48 -21.70 12.75
N GLY A 7 -6.15 -20.64 13.23
CA GLY A 7 -5.54 -19.40 13.66
C GLY A 7 -6.58 -18.45 14.26
N GLU A 8 -6.10 -17.35 14.83
CA GLU A 8 -6.91 -16.33 15.50
C GLU A 8 -7.30 -15.20 14.53
N PRO A 9 -8.45 -14.54 14.74
CA PRO A 9 -8.85 -13.38 13.93
C PRO A 9 -7.96 -12.16 14.22
N LEU A 10 -7.97 -11.18 13.32
CA LEU A 10 -7.17 -9.95 13.44
C LEU A 10 -7.40 -9.21 14.77
N THR A 11 -8.64 -9.22 15.29
CA THR A 11 -9.00 -8.56 16.56
C THR A 11 -8.33 -9.19 17.77
N VAL A 12 -8.10 -10.51 17.77
CA VAL A 12 -7.33 -11.20 18.81
C VAL A 12 -5.85 -10.91 18.62
N ALA A 13 -5.34 -10.99 17.39
CA ALA A 13 -3.94 -10.68 17.08
C ALA A 13 -3.54 -9.24 17.48
N ALA A 14 -4.48 -8.30 17.39
CA ALA A 14 -4.29 -6.92 17.82
C ALA A 14 -4.04 -6.75 19.34
N THR A 15 -4.32 -7.78 20.16
CA THR A 15 -4.04 -7.78 21.60
C THR A 15 -2.65 -8.28 21.96
N TRP A 16 -1.91 -8.83 20.99
CA TRP A 16 -0.59 -9.42 21.22
C TRP A 16 0.52 -8.37 21.33
N ASP A 17 1.67 -8.82 21.82
CA ASP A 17 2.88 -8.00 21.90
C ASP A 17 3.30 -7.46 20.53
N ASN A 18 3.88 -6.25 20.52
CA ASN A 18 4.28 -5.60 19.28
C ASN A 18 5.28 -6.42 18.46
N ASP A 19 6.11 -7.25 19.10
CA ASP A 19 7.06 -8.12 18.39
C ASP A 19 6.35 -9.17 17.52
N ILE A 20 5.21 -9.71 17.98
CA ILE A 20 4.40 -10.63 17.19
C ILE A 20 3.67 -9.87 16.08
N LYS A 21 3.12 -8.69 16.39
CA LYS A 21 2.47 -7.82 15.40
C LYS A 21 3.43 -7.42 14.28
N GLN A 22 4.69 -7.11 14.58
CA GLN A 22 5.71 -6.81 13.59
C GLN A 22 5.99 -8.01 12.67
N LYS A 23 6.05 -9.23 13.21
CA LYS A 23 6.21 -10.45 12.40
C LYS A 23 5.03 -10.67 11.43
N ILE A 24 3.82 -10.36 11.88
CA ILE A 24 2.60 -10.42 11.06
C ILE A 24 2.63 -9.35 9.97
N ALA A 25 2.91 -8.10 10.34
CA ALA A 25 3.00 -6.97 9.42
C ALA A 25 4.01 -7.21 8.30
N LYS A 26 5.21 -7.71 8.64
CA LYS A 26 6.22 -8.12 7.66
C LYS A 26 5.69 -9.16 6.68
N ARG A 27 5.00 -10.19 7.17
CA ARG A 27 4.42 -11.24 6.31
C ARG A 27 3.31 -10.71 5.42
N LEU A 28 2.42 -9.85 5.92
CA LEU A 28 1.38 -9.20 5.11
C LEU A 28 2.00 -8.30 4.02
N PHE A 29 3.07 -7.59 4.35
CA PHE A 29 3.84 -6.80 3.41
C PHE A 29 4.44 -7.67 2.31
N HIS A 30 5.21 -8.72 2.64
CA HIS A 30 5.78 -9.64 1.66
C HIS A 30 4.71 -10.40 0.87
N PHE A 31 3.60 -10.74 1.51
CA PHE A 31 2.46 -11.37 0.83
C PHE A 31 1.93 -10.47 -0.28
N SER A 32 1.86 -9.15 -0.07
CA SER A 32 1.37 -8.21 -1.07
C SER A 32 2.45 -7.82 -2.09
N ALA A 33 3.60 -7.35 -1.62
CA ALA A 33 4.70 -6.88 -2.46
C ALA A 33 5.38 -8.01 -3.24
N GLY A 34 5.62 -9.16 -2.61
CA GLY A 34 6.20 -10.34 -3.27
C GLY A 34 5.29 -10.93 -4.34
N GLN A 35 3.97 -10.90 -4.11
CA GLN A 35 2.98 -11.26 -5.12
C GLN A 35 3.03 -10.34 -6.33
N LEU A 36 2.97 -9.03 -6.11
CA LEU A 36 2.98 -8.06 -7.21
C LEU A 36 4.31 -8.06 -7.97
N PHE A 37 5.42 -7.91 -7.26
CA PHE A 37 6.73 -7.64 -7.83
C PHE A 37 7.56 -8.89 -8.12
N GLY A 38 7.23 -10.04 -7.55
CA GLY A 38 7.91 -11.31 -7.77
C GLY A 38 7.08 -12.30 -8.59
N LEU A 39 5.78 -12.43 -8.32
CA LEU A 39 4.91 -13.43 -8.98
C LEU A 39 4.04 -12.86 -10.11
N TYR A 40 3.94 -11.53 -10.20
CA TYR A 40 3.11 -10.79 -11.15
C TYR A 40 1.63 -11.19 -11.05
N ARG A 41 1.23 -11.59 -9.84
CA ARG A 41 -0.12 -12.03 -9.49
C ARG A 41 -0.41 -11.57 -8.09
N MET A 42 -1.51 -10.85 -7.90
CA MET A 42 -1.86 -10.28 -6.60
C MET A 42 -3.19 -10.85 -6.12
N HIS A 43 -3.22 -11.17 -4.82
CA HIS A 43 -4.45 -11.38 -4.10
C HIS A 43 -5.11 -10.03 -3.81
N CYS A 44 -6.28 -9.80 -4.40
CA CYS A 44 -6.92 -8.50 -4.43
C CYS A 44 -8.05 -8.32 -3.39
N ASP A 45 -8.13 -9.21 -2.40
CA ASP A 45 -9.13 -9.13 -1.33
C ASP A 45 -8.49 -9.05 0.06
N PRO A 46 -8.07 -7.86 0.51
CA PRO A 46 -7.37 -7.69 1.79
C PRO A 46 -8.29 -7.85 3.01
N HIS A 47 -9.54 -8.29 2.87
CA HIS A 47 -10.47 -8.42 3.99
C HIS A 47 -9.89 -9.26 5.14
N PRO A 48 -9.93 -8.79 6.40
CA PRO A 48 -9.34 -9.50 7.54
C PRO A 48 -9.82 -10.95 7.70
N GLY A 49 -11.07 -11.25 7.32
CA GLY A 49 -11.64 -12.60 7.38
C GLY A 49 -11.00 -13.61 6.41
N ASN A 50 -10.23 -13.14 5.42
CA ASN A 50 -9.44 -14.02 4.55
C ASN A 50 -8.11 -14.44 5.19
N PHE A 51 -7.80 -13.92 6.37
CA PHE A 51 -6.58 -14.20 7.09
C PHE A 51 -6.86 -14.74 8.49
N ALA A 52 -5.95 -15.59 8.97
CA ALA A 52 -5.81 -15.87 10.40
C ALA A 52 -4.36 -15.76 10.83
N PHE A 53 -4.18 -15.54 12.12
CA PHE A 53 -2.89 -15.19 12.71
C PHE A 53 -2.53 -16.19 13.81
N ARG A 54 -1.24 -16.40 14.03
CA ARG A 54 -0.73 -17.31 15.07
C ARG A 54 0.23 -16.56 15.99
N THR A 55 0.38 -17.04 17.22
CA THR A 55 1.22 -16.41 18.25
C THR A 55 2.72 -16.45 17.92
N ASP A 56 3.14 -17.29 16.97
CA ASP A 56 4.50 -17.29 16.41
C ASP A 56 4.72 -16.16 15.36
N GLY A 57 3.65 -15.46 14.99
CA GLY A 57 3.62 -14.40 13.98
C GLY A 57 3.33 -14.90 12.56
N SER A 58 2.97 -16.17 12.38
CA SER A 58 2.57 -16.73 11.08
C SER A 58 1.20 -16.19 10.64
N VAL A 59 1.03 -16.06 9.31
CA VAL A 59 -0.20 -15.61 8.66
C VAL A 59 -0.71 -16.71 7.76
N VAL A 60 -1.97 -17.11 7.95
CA VAL A 60 -2.69 -18.06 7.10
C VAL A 60 -3.61 -17.24 6.18
N ALA A 61 -3.60 -17.52 4.88
CA ALA A 61 -4.53 -16.95 3.92
C ALA A 61 -5.46 -18.05 3.39
N TYR A 62 -6.77 -17.83 3.44
CA TYR A 62 -7.77 -18.88 3.18
C TYR A 62 -8.37 -18.82 1.78
N ASP A 63 -8.80 -17.64 1.33
CA ASP A 63 -9.45 -17.46 0.04
C ASP A 63 -8.42 -16.99 -0.98
N PHE A 64 -8.42 -17.56 -2.18
CA PHE A 64 -7.64 -17.11 -3.33
C PHE A 64 -8.53 -16.94 -4.58
N GLY A 65 -9.83 -16.69 -4.39
CA GLY A 65 -10.79 -16.47 -5.47
C GLY A 65 -10.60 -15.12 -6.19
N GLY A 66 -10.02 -14.13 -5.51
CA GLY A 66 -9.75 -12.79 -6.02
C GLY A 66 -8.31 -12.57 -6.50
N ILE A 67 -7.79 -13.40 -7.41
CA ILE A 67 -6.44 -13.19 -7.98
C ILE A 67 -6.51 -12.41 -9.30
N ARG A 68 -5.70 -11.35 -9.40
CA ARG A 68 -5.41 -10.67 -10.67
C ARG A 68 -3.98 -10.99 -11.13
N SER A 69 -3.82 -11.31 -12.41
CA SER A 69 -2.51 -11.39 -13.05
C SER A 69 -2.18 -10.06 -13.73
N TYR A 70 -0.89 -9.71 -13.72
CA TYR A 70 -0.36 -8.51 -14.36
C TYR A 70 0.66 -8.90 -15.42
N SER A 71 0.67 -8.15 -16.52
CA SER A 71 1.75 -8.22 -17.51
C SER A 71 3.06 -7.68 -16.94
N ASP A 72 4.18 -8.07 -17.53
CA ASP A 72 5.49 -7.49 -17.19
C ASP A 72 5.46 -5.95 -17.33
N SER A 73 4.88 -5.42 -18.42
CA SER A 73 4.75 -3.97 -18.63
C SER A 73 3.98 -3.25 -17.52
N GLU A 74 2.90 -3.84 -16.99
CA GLU A 74 2.18 -3.26 -15.85
C GLU A 74 3.05 -3.25 -14.60
N VAL A 75 3.75 -4.36 -14.30
CA VAL A 75 4.62 -4.45 -13.12
C VAL A 75 5.80 -3.49 -13.21
N GLN A 76 6.43 -3.36 -14.38
CA GLN A 76 7.51 -2.38 -14.57
C GLN A 76 7.01 -0.94 -14.41
N LEU A 77 5.79 -0.64 -14.87
CA LEU A 77 5.18 0.66 -14.67
C LEU A 77 4.90 0.95 -13.19
N PHE A 78 4.41 -0.03 -12.42
CA PHE A 78 4.24 0.12 -10.96
C PHE A 78 5.56 0.32 -10.24
N ARG A 79 6.62 -0.42 -10.63
CA ARG A 79 7.97 -0.24 -10.07
C ARG A 79 8.50 1.15 -10.33
N ARG A 80 8.34 1.65 -11.57
CA ARG A 80 8.77 2.99 -11.97
C ARG A 80 8.02 4.07 -11.19
N PHE A 81 6.70 3.97 -11.12
CA PHE A 81 5.84 4.85 -10.31
C PHE A 81 6.29 4.88 -8.84
N ALA A 82 6.46 3.72 -8.21
CA ALA A 82 6.90 3.64 -6.82
C ALA A 82 8.28 4.28 -6.62
N LYS A 83 9.22 4.05 -7.54
CA LYS A 83 10.56 4.64 -7.49
C LYS A 83 10.52 6.17 -7.57
N HIS A 84 9.75 6.75 -8.48
CA HIS A 84 9.65 8.21 -8.59
C HIS A 84 8.90 8.83 -7.41
N ALA A 85 7.86 8.16 -6.89
CA ALA A 85 7.17 8.57 -5.68
C ALA A 85 8.14 8.62 -4.48
N LEU A 86 8.88 7.54 -4.24
CA LEU A 86 9.83 7.43 -3.13
C LEU A 86 10.98 8.45 -3.21
N LYS A 87 11.38 8.85 -4.42
CA LYS A 87 12.38 9.91 -4.65
C LYS A 87 11.83 11.33 -4.54
N GLY A 88 10.51 11.50 -4.46
CA GLY A 88 9.87 12.81 -4.52
C GLY A 88 10.01 13.51 -5.89
N ASP A 89 10.28 12.77 -6.97
CA ASP A 89 10.38 13.32 -8.32
C ASP A 89 8.99 13.51 -8.91
N VAL A 90 8.35 14.64 -8.57
CA VAL A 90 6.97 14.92 -8.97
C VAL A 90 6.77 15.10 -10.47
N THR A 91 7.82 15.49 -11.21
CA THR A 91 7.75 15.61 -12.66
C THR A 91 7.70 14.23 -13.31
N ALA A 92 8.56 13.32 -12.88
CA ALA A 92 8.53 11.95 -13.38
C ALA A 92 7.28 11.19 -12.89
N LEU A 93 6.85 11.44 -11.65
CA LEU A 93 5.63 10.88 -11.08
C LEU A 93 4.38 11.23 -11.89
N GLU A 94 4.24 12.48 -12.34
CA GLU A 94 3.09 12.88 -13.17
C GLU A 94 3.07 12.10 -14.50
N GLN A 95 4.23 11.89 -15.13
CA GLN A 95 4.33 11.08 -16.35
C GLN A 95 3.94 9.61 -16.11
N ASP A 96 4.25 9.07 -14.93
CA ASP A 96 3.81 7.73 -14.54
C ASP A 96 2.31 7.66 -14.32
N LEU A 97 1.72 8.68 -13.70
CA LEU A 97 0.28 8.76 -13.50
C LEU A 97 -0.46 8.87 -14.84
N ILE A 98 0.11 9.54 -15.85
CA ILE A 98 -0.43 9.56 -17.22
C ILE A 98 -0.34 8.17 -17.85
N ALA A 99 0.83 7.52 -17.77
CA ALA A 99 1.02 6.17 -18.30
C ALA A 99 0.13 5.12 -17.61
N LEU A 100 -0.23 5.34 -16.34
CA LEU A 100 -1.17 4.53 -15.56
C LEU A 100 -2.64 4.84 -15.86
N ASP A 101 -2.93 5.81 -16.74
CA ASP A 101 -4.28 6.28 -17.06
C ASP A 101 -5.01 6.92 -15.86
N ILE A 102 -4.27 7.39 -14.86
CA ILE A 102 -4.81 8.05 -13.66
C ILE A 102 -4.88 9.56 -13.87
N ARG A 103 -3.80 10.18 -14.34
CA ARG A 103 -3.74 11.59 -14.73
C ARG A 103 -4.12 11.69 -16.21
N ARG A 104 -5.08 12.55 -16.55
CA ARG A 104 -5.45 12.79 -17.95
C ARG A 104 -4.27 13.41 -18.69
N ASP A 105 -4.05 12.98 -19.92
CA ASP A 105 -3.13 13.65 -20.83
C ASP A 105 -3.84 14.84 -21.48
N ASP A 106 -3.80 15.99 -20.80
CA ASP A 106 -4.41 17.24 -21.25
C ASP A 106 -3.49 18.44 -20.98
N ASP A 107 -3.77 19.57 -21.63
CA ASP A 107 -2.94 20.79 -21.53
C ASP A 107 -3.07 21.51 -20.16
N LYS A 108 -3.75 20.92 -19.19
CA LYS A 108 -3.98 21.55 -17.88
C LYS A 108 -2.79 21.30 -16.96
N VAL A 109 -2.31 22.34 -16.32
CA VAL A 109 -1.18 22.22 -15.38
C VAL A 109 -1.69 21.88 -13.98
N VAL A 110 -1.20 20.79 -13.42
CA VAL A 110 -1.34 20.48 -11.98
C VAL A 110 -0.03 20.89 -11.30
N PRO A 111 -0.04 21.78 -10.30
CA PRO A 111 1.19 22.22 -9.65
C PRO A 111 1.95 21.07 -9.00
N GLY A 112 3.28 21.08 -9.07
CA GLY A 112 4.11 20.05 -8.40
C GLY A 112 3.81 19.91 -6.90
N GLU A 113 3.41 20.99 -6.24
CA GLU A 113 3.03 20.99 -4.82
C GLU A 113 1.85 20.07 -4.52
N PHE A 114 0.88 19.96 -5.43
CA PHE A 114 -0.24 19.02 -5.29
C PHE A 114 0.26 17.59 -5.09
N TYR A 115 1.23 17.16 -5.90
CA TYR A 115 1.80 15.83 -5.81
C TYR A 115 2.61 15.66 -4.52
N LYS A 116 3.37 16.68 -4.11
CA LYS A 116 4.15 16.63 -2.86
C LYS A 116 3.27 16.45 -1.62
N GLU A 117 2.16 17.18 -1.53
CA GLU A 117 1.19 17.06 -0.44
C GLU A 117 0.65 15.62 -0.34
N TRP A 118 0.37 14.98 -1.48
CA TRP A 118 -0.06 13.57 -1.50
C TRP A 118 1.06 12.59 -1.14
N LEU A 119 2.30 12.84 -1.58
CA LEU A 119 3.46 12.02 -1.20
C LEU A 119 3.74 12.09 0.29
N GLU A 120 3.63 13.27 0.91
CA GLU A 120 3.82 13.46 2.35
C GLU A 120 2.86 12.60 3.17
N ILE A 121 1.60 12.52 2.74
CA ILE A 121 0.58 11.70 3.39
C ILE A 121 0.82 10.21 3.08
N GLY A 122 1.02 9.87 1.80
CA GLY A 122 1.05 8.49 1.32
C GLY A 122 2.30 7.71 1.72
N LEU A 123 3.45 8.39 1.87
CA LEU A 123 4.73 7.75 2.19
C LEU A 123 5.05 7.73 3.68
N LYS A 124 4.35 8.52 4.50
CA LYS A 124 4.51 8.55 5.96
C LYS A 124 4.36 7.17 6.62
N PRO A 125 3.35 6.32 6.29
CA PRO A 125 3.25 4.98 6.88
C PRO A 125 4.39 4.02 6.49
N LEU A 126 5.15 4.34 5.44
CA LEU A 126 6.24 3.52 4.94
C LEU A 126 7.59 3.81 5.63
N SER A 127 7.63 4.77 6.57
CA SER A 127 8.85 5.18 7.27
C SER A 127 9.96 5.69 6.33
N ILE A 128 9.56 6.38 5.25
CA ILE A 128 10.47 6.89 4.23
C ILE A 128 10.82 8.35 4.51
N GLU A 129 12.11 8.67 4.59
CA GLU A 129 12.58 10.05 4.66
C GLU A 129 12.30 10.82 3.34
N PRO A 130 12.00 12.13 3.40
CA PRO A 130 11.92 12.98 4.58
C PRO A 130 10.56 12.94 5.30
N TYR A 131 9.62 12.09 4.85
CA TYR A 131 8.22 12.11 5.28
C TYR A 131 7.99 11.52 6.67
N GLN A 132 8.71 10.45 7.00
CA GLN A 132 8.69 9.81 8.33
C GLN A 132 10.02 9.12 8.57
N GLN A 133 10.63 9.37 9.74
CA GLN A 133 11.84 8.68 10.16
C GLN A 133 11.52 7.65 11.25
N GLY A 134 12.05 6.43 11.11
CA GLY A 134 11.90 5.37 12.09
C GLY A 134 10.49 4.77 12.16
N PRO A 135 10.19 3.97 13.20
CA PRO A 135 8.94 3.23 13.29
C PRO A 135 7.69 4.12 13.22
N PHE A 136 6.71 3.70 12.43
CA PHE A 136 5.40 4.32 12.34
C PHE A 136 4.39 3.57 13.21
N ASP A 137 3.61 4.30 14.00
CA ASP A 137 2.54 3.75 14.84
C ASP A 137 1.21 3.72 14.07
N PHE A 138 0.86 2.54 13.55
CA PHE A 138 -0.40 2.35 12.82
C PHE A 138 -1.63 2.44 13.73
N GLY A 139 -1.53 2.10 15.01
CA GLY A 139 -2.65 2.12 15.95
C GLY A 139 -3.13 3.53 16.28
N SER A 140 -2.23 4.51 16.20
CA SER A 140 -2.52 5.94 16.40
C SER A 140 -2.61 6.76 15.09
N SER A 141 -2.47 6.10 13.93
CA SER A 141 -2.31 6.75 12.63
C SER A 141 -3.41 7.76 12.32
N GLN A 142 -3.01 8.96 11.88
CA GLN A 142 -3.89 10.00 11.36
C GLN A 142 -3.86 10.11 9.83
N THR A 143 -3.07 9.30 9.15
CA THR A 143 -2.85 9.38 7.69
C THR A 143 -4.16 9.32 6.89
N HIS A 144 -5.12 8.51 7.32
CA HIS A 144 -6.42 8.42 6.67
C HIS A 144 -7.29 9.68 6.85
N HIS A 145 -7.20 10.37 7.99
CA HIS A 145 -7.84 11.68 8.18
C HIS A 145 -7.15 12.77 7.36
N GLU A 146 -5.82 12.77 7.32
CA GLU A 146 -5.00 13.65 6.48
C GLU A 146 -5.37 13.49 5.00
N ALA A 147 -5.48 12.25 4.51
CA ALA A 147 -5.90 11.94 3.14
C ALA A 147 -7.33 12.43 2.83
N ILE A 148 -8.28 12.29 3.76
CA ILE A 148 -9.65 12.82 3.58
C ILE A 148 -9.64 14.35 3.51
N ALA A 149 -8.87 15.02 4.37
CA ALA A 149 -8.73 16.47 4.35
C ALA A 149 -8.10 16.94 3.03
N GLN A 150 -7.04 16.28 2.58
CA GLN A 150 -6.34 16.58 1.33
C GLN A 150 -7.21 16.29 0.10
N MET A 151 -8.09 15.29 0.14
CA MET A 151 -9.06 15.06 -0.93
C MET A 151 -9.98 16.28 -1.13
N ARG A 152 -10.39 16.95 -0.04
CA ARG A 152 -11.25 18.14 -0.12
C ARG A 152 -10.54 19.33 -0.74
N THR A 153 -9.27 19.58 -0.40
CA THR A 153 -8.45 20.65 -1.00
C THR A 153 -8.13 20.36 -2.47
N SER A 154 -8.05 19.07 -2.82
CA SER A 154 -7.77 18.55 -4.15
C SER A 154 -8.95 18.61 -5.13
N LEU A 155 -10.18 18.91 -4.68
CA LEU A 155 -11.38 18.90 -5.53
C LEU A 155 -11.27 19.82 -6.76
N LYS A 156 -10.51 20.92 -6.66
CA LYS A 156 -10.25 21.84 -7.79
C LYS A 156 -9.52 21.17 -8.96
N TYR A 157 -8.81 20.07 -8.71
CA TYR A 157 -8.11 19.28 -9.73
C TYR A 157 -8.85 18.01 -10.12
N PHE A 158 -10.05 17.74 -9.58
CA PHE A 158 -10.77 16.48 -9.80
C PHE A 158 -10.93 16.13 -11.30
N GLY A 159 -11.16 17.13 -12.15
CA GLY A 159 -11.32 16.93 -13.59
C GLY A 159 -10.04 16.52 -14.33
N GLN A 160 -8.87 16.58 -13.69
CA GLN A 160 -7.56 16.21 -14.27
C GLN A 160 -7.22 14.74 -14.00
N PHE A 161 -8.00 14.06 -13.14
CA PHE A 161 -7.80 12.67 -12.78
C PHE A 161 -8.98 11.81 -13.21
N GLN A 162 -8.73 10.51 -13.33
CA GLN A 162 -9.75 9.53 -13.67
C GLN A 162 -9.45 8.18 -13.03
N PRO A 163 -10.46 7.32 -12.87
CA PRO A 163 -10.24 5.95 -12.41
C PRO A 163 -9.44 5.17 -13.45
N SER A 164 -8.40 4.47 -13.01
CA SER A 164 -7.64 3.53 -13.84
C SER A 164 -8.08 2.09 -13.56
N ALA A 165 -8.55 1.39 -14.59
CA ALA A 165 -8.82 -0.05 -14.49
C ALA A 165 -7.53 -0.85 -14.15
N THR A 166 -6.38 -0.31 -14.54
CA THR A 166 -5.06 -0.90 -14.28
C THR A 166 -4.75 -0.92 -12.79
N THR A 167 -5.05 0.14 -12.05
CA THR A 167 -4.71 0.25 -10.63
C THR A 167 -5.86 -0.07 -9.68
N MET A 168 -7.12 -0.05 -10.11
CA MET A 168 -8.29 -0.20 -9.22
C MET A 168 -8.19 -1.36 -8.20
N MET A 169 -7.78 -2.56 -8.65
CA MET A 169 -7.61 -3.71 -7.75
C MET A 169 -6.38 -3.58 -6.84
N LEU A 170 -5.30 -2.99 -7.34
CA LEU A 170 -4.10 -2.69 -6.57
C LEU A 170 -4.43 -1.67 -5.45
N ASP A 171 -5.09 -0.57 -5.81
CA ASP A 171 -5.48 0.51 -4.88
C ASP A 171 -6.37 -0.02 -3.76
N ARG A 172 -7.35 -0.87 -4.10
CA ARG A 172 -8.21 -1.56 -3.12
C ARG A 172 -7.39 -2.43 -2.17
N THR A 173 -6.42 -3.16 -2.71
CA THR A 173 -5.60 -4.09 -1.92
C THR A 173 -4.68 -3.33 -0.96
N ILE A 174 -3.95 -2.33 -1.46
CA ILE A 174 -3.04 -1.52 -0.65
C ILE A 174 -3.81 -0.76 0.45
N SER A 175 -4.97 -0.18 0.11
CA SER A 175 -5.84 0.48 1.10
C SER A 175 -6.31 -0.48 2.19
N GLY A 176 -6.75 -1.69 1.83
CA GLY A 176 -7.15 -2.68 2.82
C GLY A 176 -5.97 -3.20 3.66
N GLN A 177 -4.78 -3.38 3.08
CA GLN A 177 -3.59 -3.74 3.86
C GLN A 177 -3.18 -2.64 4.84
N TYR A 178 -3.28 -1.38 4.45
CA TYR A 178 -3.12 -0.27 5.39
C TYR A 178 -4.10 -0.39 6.57
N TRP A 179 -5.39 -0.65 6.31
CA TRP A 179 -6.37 -0.86 7.38
C TRP A 179 -6.10 -2.12 8.22
N ASN A 180 -5.56 -3.19 7.64
CA ASN A 180 -5.13 -4.35 8.40
C ASN A 180 -4.03 -3.98 9.39
N LEU A 181 -3.06 -3.15 9.00
CA LEU A 181 -2.00 -2.68 9.89
C LEU A 181 -2.53 -1.72 10.96
N VAL A 182 -3.46 -0.82 10.61
CA VAL A 182 -4.17 0.05 11.58
C VAL A 182 -4.91 -0.79 12.62
N ASN A 183 -5.70 -1.76 12.18
CA ASN A 183 -6.48 -2.64 13.08
C ASN A 183 -5.59 -3.59 13.89
N LEU A 184 -4.44 -4.00 13.36
CA LEU A 184 -3.43 -4.74 14.10
C LEU A 184 -2.78 -3.87 15.20
N GLY A 185 -2.76 -2.55 15.02
CA GLY A 185 -2.15 -1.61 15.95
C GLY A 185 -0.65 -1.84 16.12
N VAL A 186 0.05 -2.06 15.00
CA VAL A 186 1.49 -2.34 14.99
C VAL A 186 2.30 -1.05 14.95
N VAL A 187 3.42 -1.03 15.69
CA VAL A 187 4.47 -0.01 15.53
C VAL A 187 5.65 -0.67 14.82
N ILE A 188 5.95 -0.22 13.60
CA ILE A 188 6.95 -0.86 12.72
C ILE A 188 7.62 0.15 11.80
N ASP A 189 8.91 -0.07 11.51
CA ASP A 189 9.62 0.58 10.42
C ASP A 189 9.51 -0.29 9.14
N LEU A 190 8.78 0.20 8.14
CA LEU A 190 8.57 -0.51 6.88
C LEU A 190 9.66 -0.22 5.85
N SER A 191 10.51 0.78 6.05
CA SER A 191 11.51 1.20 5.07
C SER A 191 12.46 0.08 4.63
N PRO A 192 12.93 -0.84 5.50
CA PRO A 192 13.77 -1.95 5.05
C PRO A 192 13.04 -2.89 4.10
N LEU A 193 11.73 -3.10 4.30
CA LEU A 193 10.92 -3.98 3.46
C LEU A 193 10.64 -3.36 2.10
N VAL A 194 10.45 -2.04 2.04
CA VAL A 194 10.30 -1.32 0.76
C VAL A 194 11.56 -1.49 -0.08
N ALA A 195 12.74 -1.34 0.53
CA ALA A 195 14.03 -1.49 -0.14
C ALA A 195 14.31 -2.89 -0.69
N GLU A 196 13.63 -3.94 -0.19
CA GLU A 196 13.73 -5.29 -0.77
C GLU A 196 13.09 -5.40 -2.16
N TYR A 197 12.09 -4.56 -2.46
CA TYR A 197 11.34 -4.63 -3.71
C TYR A 197 11.62 -3.47 -4.65
N ILE A 198 11.89 -2.28 -4.13
CA ILE A 198 12.12 -1.08 -4.92
C ILE A 198 13.49 -0.50 -4.56
N ASP A 199 14.32 -0.27 -5.58
CA ASP A 199 15.57 0.46 -5.45
C ASP A 199 15.30 1.95 -5.68
N TYR A 200 15.46 2.78 -4.64
CA TYR A 200 15.18 4.22 -4.66
C TYR A 200 16.31 5.04 -4.03
#